data_AF-A0A9X3W6U7-F1
#
_entry.id   AF-A0A9X3W6U7-F1
#
_cell.length_a   1.000
_cell.length_b   1.000
_cell.length_c   1.000
_cell.angle_alpha   90.00
_cell.angle_beta   90.00
_cell.angle_gamma   90.00
#
_symmetry.space_group_name_H-M   'P 1'
#
loop_
_entity.id
_entity.type
_entity.pdbx_description
1 polymer ?
#
loop_
_entity_poly.entity_id
_entity_poly.type
_entity_poly.pdbx_seq_one_letter_code
_entity_poly.pdbx_strand_id
1 'polypeptide(L)'
;MSGSATFEIIAKPISGVTISDNDQSKTYDGQAAGLDLDALSISGTDTVSGTALSDTGIQASDFDWYYASGNKLDEVPNNVGTYEARLTDRALAALQNANPNYSFSEVNGTIKYMINPKVATDKLGNSGTKTYNGQGTSVSDIINSVTWNPGGLVTGDDYEWMTKNTDGTYSVMTGLPTNIGPYYLKLKDSGITKIKNANTNYSFADGAISGEMNNKLNAGLHGQNSPIGESGPISPTSDEQVIGPKSAIFNHTTNGKNENAKKNELPQTGSAHEGPLAWLGSLFAGMSLFG
;
A
#
# COMPACT_ATOMS: atom_id res chain seq x y z
N MET A 1 -11.81 -84.59 32.30
CA MET A 1 -12.13 -83.80 31.09
C MET A 1 -11.79 -82.35 31.39
N SER A 2 -11.00 -81.68 30.57
CA SER A 2 -10.77 -80.24 30.65
C SER A 2 -11.54 -79.56 29.52
N GLY A 3 -12.59 -78.81 29.86
CA GLY A 3 -13.27 -77.93 28.90
C GLY A 3 -12.47 -76.64 28.72
N SER A 4 -12.37 -76.18 27.47
CA SER A 4 -11.88 -74.85 27.13
C SER A 4 -13.04 -74.05 26.52
N ALA A 5 -13.15 -72.78 26.89
CA ALA A 5 -14.09 -71.85 26.30
C ALA A 5 -13.34 -70.56 25.93
N THR A 6 -13.62 -70.04 24.75
CA THR A 6 -13.09 -68.76 24.25
C THR A 6 -14.22 -67.76 24.17
N PHE A 7 -13.97 -66.52 24.56
CA PHE A 7 -14.87 -65.39 24.36
C PHE A 7 -14.14 -64.27 23.65
N GLU A 8 -14.88 -63.48 22.87
CA GLU A 8 -14.37 -62.34 22.11
C GLU A 8 -15.05 -61.07 22.63
N ILE A 9 -14.26 -60.01 22.85
CA ILE A 9 -14.77 -58.69 23.20
C ILE A 9 -14.63 -57.83 21.95
N ILE A 10 -15.78 -57.43 21.39
CA ILE A 10 -15.84 -56.55 20.22
C ILE A 10 -15.84 -55.08 20.63
N ALA A 11 -15.28 -54.22 19.79
CA ALA A 11 -15.34 -52.77 19.97
C ALA A 11 -16.79 -52.28 19.97
N LYS A 12 -17.13 -51.34 20.86
CA LYS A 12 -18.48 -50.78 20.95
C LYS A 12 -18.72 -49.79 19.79
N PRO A 13 -19.75 -49.98 18.95
CA PRO A 13 -20.13 -48.97 17.97
C PRO A 13 -20.58 -47.68 18.68
N ILE A 14 -20.06 -46.55 18.22
CA ILE A 14 -20.48 -45.20 18.66
C ILE A 14 -20.75 -44.32 17.43
N SER A 15 -21.46 -43.21 17.64
CA SER A 15 -21.86 -42.29 16.56
C SER A 15 -21.61 -40.83 16.93
N GLY A 16 -21.87 -39.91 16.01
CA GLY A 16 -21.75 -38.47 16.26
C GLY A 16 -20.37 -38.04 16.75
N VAL A 17 -19.30 -38.79 16.39
CA VAL A 17 -17.95 -38.42 16.78
C VAL A 17 -17.63 -37.08 16.12
N THR A 18 -17.20 -36.12 16.93
CA THR A 18 -17.09 -34.71 16.52
C THR A 18 -15.80 -34.11 17.05
N ILE A 19 -15.03 -33.50 16.14
CA ILE A 19 -13.92 -32.59 16.43
C ILE A 19 -14.51 -31.20 16.66
N SER A 20 -14.12 -30.51 17.73
CA SER A 20 -14.55 -29.14 17.99
C SER A 20 -13.45 -28.32 18.62
N ASP A 21 -13.28 -27.10 18.12
CA ASP A 21 -12.41 -26.04 18.62
C ASP A 21 -13.19 -24.72 18.53
N ASN A 22 -12.62 -23.61 19.01
CA ASN A 22 -13.18 -22.28 18.83
C ASN A 22 -13.05 -21.82 17.37
N ASP A 23 -13.92 -20.90 16.95
CA ASP A 23 -13.73 -20.17 15.69
C ASP A 23 -12.49 -19.27 15.83
N GLN A 24 -11.52 -19.39 14.92
CA GLN A 24 -10.22 -18.71 14.99
C GLN A 24 -10.09 -17.62 13.92
N SER A 25 -9.22 -16.62 14.16
CA SER A 25 -8.96 -15.58 13.17
C SER A 25 -7.61 -14.89 13.33
N LYS A 26 -7.12 -14.31 12.23
CA LYS A 26 -5.98 -13.39 12.21
C LYS A 26 -6.30 -12.15 11.37
N THR A 27 -5.45 -11.15 11.44
CA THR A 27 -5.38 -10.07 10.43
C THR A 27 -4.35 -10.45 9.37
N TYR A 28 -4.59 -10.09 8.12
CA TYR A 28 -3.66 -10.35 7.02
C TYR A 28 -2.27 -9.75 7.27
N ASP A 29 -1.25 -10.62 7.24
CA ASP A 29 0.16 -10.32 7.48
C ASP A 29 1.08 -10.89 6.37
N GLY A 30 0.49 -11.51 5.33
CA GLY A 30 1.20 -12.22 4.27
C GLY A 30 1.72 -13.62 4.66
N GLN A 31 1.44 -14.09 5.88
CA GLN A 31 1.80 -15.43 6.35
C GLN A 31 0.59 -16.37 6.30
N ALA A 32 0.85 -17.65 6.06
CA ALA A 32 -0.16 -18.71 6.11
C ALA A 32 -0.91 -18.74 7.46
N ALA A 33 -2.13 -19.30 7.44
CA ALA A 33 -2.90 -19.61 8.63
C ALA A 33 -2.15 -20.61 9.52
N GLY A 34 -2.17 -20.35 10.83
CA GLY A 34 -1.77 -21.32 11.85
C GLY A 34 -2.99 -21.68 12.68
N LEU A 35 -3.15 -22.96 12.99
CA LEU A 35 -4.15 -23.44 13.95
C LEU A 35 -3.54 -23.42 15.35
N ASP A 36 -4.18 -22.70 16.25
CA ASP A 36 -4.12 -23.01 17.69
C ASP A 36 -4.97 -24.27 17.92
N LEU A 37 -4.57 -25.17 18.81
CA LEU A 37 -5.29 -26.40 19.12
C LEU A 37 -5.41 -26.62 20.64
N ASP A 38 -5.09 -25.62 21.46
CA ASP A 38 -5.14 -25.71 22.93
C ASP A 38 -6.59 -25.90 23.46
N ALA A 39 -7.60 -25.58 22.65
CA ALA A 39 -9.01 -25.77 22.95
C ALA A 39 -9.65 -26.96 22.20
N LEU A 40 -8.85 -27.74 21.47
CA LEU A 40 -9.32 -28.86 20.67
C LEU A 40 -9.98 -29.92 21.57
N SER A 41 -11.16 -30.37 21.17
CA SER A 41 -11.92 -31.39 21.88
C SER A 41 -12.48 -32.43 20.92
N ILE A 42 -12.51 -33.68 21.38
CA ILE A 42 -13.15 -34.79 20.67
C ILE A 42 -14.23 -35.37 21.58
N SER A 43 -15.42 -35.53 21.01
CA SER A 43 -16.57 -36.12 21.67
C SER A 43 -17.23 -37.15 20.77
N GLY A 44 -18.09 -37.99 21.33
CA GLY A 44 -18.93 -38.94 20.59
C GLY A 44 -20.14 -39.36 21.42
N THR A 45 -21.19 -39.83 20.78
CA THR A 45 -22.37 -40.35 21.49
C THR A 45 -22.09 -41.73 22.05
N ASP A 46 -22.84 -42.14 23.08
CA ASP A 46 -22.85 -43.51 23.60
C ASP A 46 -21.50 -44.04 24.13
N THR A 47 -20.51 -43.16 24.38
CA THR A 47 -19.29 -43.52 25.11
C THR A 47 -19.62 -44.05 26.51
N VAL A 48 -18.86 -45.01 27.02
CA VAL A 48 -19.01 -45.50 28.39
C VAL A 48 -18.47 -44.45 29.37
N SER A 49 -19.19 -44.24 30.48
CA SER A 49 -18.84 -43.23 31.49
C SER A 49 -17.42 -43.46 32.03
N GLY A 50 -16.62 -42.39 32.09
CA GLY A 50 -15.21 -42.45 32.49
C GLY A 50 -14.24 -42.92 31.40
N THR A 51 -14.70 -43.16 30.16
CA THR A 51 -13.86 -43.57 29.03
C THR A 51 -14.08 -42.68 27.82
N ALA A 52 -13.61 -41.44 27.93
CA ALA A 52 -13.58 -40.46 26.84
C ALA A 52 -12.65 -40.92 25.69
N LEU A 53 -12.83 -40.32 24.52
CA LEU A 53 -11.97 -40.56 23.37
C LEU A 53 -10.60 -39.87 23.57
N SER A 54 -9.53 -40.54 23.15
CA SER A 54 -8.18 -39.97 23.12
C SER A 54 -7.96 -39.16 21.84
N ASP A 55 -7.32 -37.99 21.97
CA ASP A 55 -7.04 -37.04 20.87
C ASP A 55 -5.84 -37.40 19.99
N THR A 56 -5.05 -38.41 20.35
CA THR A 56 -3.82 -38.85 19.65
C THR A 56 -2.69 -37.82 19.53
N GLY A 57 -2.82 -36.64 20.17
CA GLY A 57 -1.90 -35.52 19.96
C GLY A 57 -1.98 -34.93 18.54
N ILE A 58 -3.19 -34.81 17.98
CA ILE A 58 -3.48 -34.15 16.70
C ILE A 58 -2.72 -32.81 16.57
N GLN A 59 -2.11 -32.59 15.40
CA GLN A 59 -1.35 -31.38 15.11
C GLN A 59 -1.91 -30.63 13.89
N ALA A 60 -1.47 -29.40 13.65
CA ALA A 60 -1.93 -28.62 12.49
C ALA A 60 -1.69 -29.32 11.14
N SER A 61 -0.68 -30.20 11.03
CA SER A 61 -0.38 -31.04 9.86
C SER A 61 -1.33 -32.22 9.63
N ASP A 62 -2.30 -32.42 10.52
CA ASP A 62 -3.34 -33.45 10.41
C ASP A 62 -4.64 -32.93 9.80
N PHE A 63 -4.70 -31.63 9.48
CA PHE A 63 -5.84 -30.97 8.85
C PHE A 63 -5.56 -30.61 7.37
N ASP A 64 -6.55 -30.86 6.53
CA ASP A 64 -6.68 -30.26 5.21
C ASP A 64 -7.50 -28.96 5.29
N TRP A 65 -7.21 -28.01 4.40
CA TRP A 65 -7.89 -26.73 4.33
C TRP A 65 -8.94 -26.69 3.22
N TYR A 66 -10.06 -26.03 3.51
CA TYR A 66 -11.20 -25.87 2.61
C TYR A 66 -11.66 -24.42 2.61
N TYR A 67 -12.17 -23.94 1.48
CA TYR A 67 -12.97 -22.72 1.45
C TYR A 67 -14.29 -22.98 2.18
N ALA A 68 -14.91 -21.95 2.76
CA ALA A 68 -16.25 -22.06 3.35
C ALA A 68 -17.34 -22.54 2.36
N SER A 69 -17.07 -22.54 1.05
CA SER A 69 -17.91 -23.16 0.01
C SER A 69 -17.77 -24.68 -0.11
N GLY A 70 -16.85 -25.30 0.64
CA GLY A 70 -16.62 -26.75 0.68
C GLY A 70 -15.54 -27.27 -0.28
N ASN A 71 -14.97 -26.44 -1.15
CA ASN A 71 -13.86 -26.83 -2.03
C ASN A 71 -12.54 -26.91 -1.25
N LYS A 72 -11.77 -28.00 -1.43
CA LYS A 72 -10.43 -28.16 -0.86
C LYS A 72 -9.43 -27.15 -1.46
N LEU A 73 -8.48 -26.69 -0.65
CA LEU A 73 -7.30 -25.95 -1.08
C LEU A 73 -6.10 -26.90 -1.21
N ASP A 74 -5.23 -26.63 -2.17
CA ASP A 74 -3.95 -27.34 -2.33
C ASP A 74 -2.88 -26.87 -1.33
N GLU A 75 -3.03 -25.66 -0.78
CA GLU A 75 -2.10 -25.02 0.16
C GLU A 75 -2.83 -24.40 1.36
N VAL A 76 -2.10 -24.16 2.45
CA VAL A 76 -2.60 -23.46 3.64
C VAL A 76 -2.95 -22.00 3.28
N PRO A 77 -4.17 -21.50 3.59
CA PRO A 77 -4.59 -20.18 3.17
C PRO A 77 -3.76 -19.06 3.83
N ASN A 78 -3.35 -18.07 3.03
CA ASN A 78 -2.64 -16.86 3.47
C ASN A 78 -3.37 -15.56 3.10
N ASN A 79 -4.36 -15.62 2.20
CA ASN A 79 -5.14 -14.48 1.73
C ASN A 79 -6.37 -14.23 2.62
N VAL A 80 -6.99 -13.05 2.46
CA VAL A 80 -8.26 -12.73 3.12
C VAL A 80 -9.37 -13.68 2.68
N GLY A 81 -10.14 -14.16 3.65
CA GLY A 81 -11.27 -15.05 3.40
C GLY A 81 -11.73 -15.80 4.65
N THR A 82 -12.73 -16.66 4.45
CA THR A 82 -13.25 -17.60 5.44
C THR A 82 -12.98 -19.02 4.96
N TYR A 83 -12.39 -19.81 5.85
CA TYR A 83 -11.87 -21.15 5.60
C TYR A 83 -12.33 -22.12 6.68
N GLU A 84 -12.21 -23.41 6.39
CA GLU A 84 -12.42 -24.50 7.32
C GLU A 84 -11.22 -25.43 7.30
N ALA A 85 -10.69 -25.75 8.48
CA ALA A 85 -9.76 -26.86 8.65
C ALA A 85 -10.54 -28.12 9.03
N ARG A 86 -10.27 -29.23 8.35
CA ARG A 86 -10.94 -30.53 8.54
C ARG A 86 -9.88 -31.63 8.65
N LEU A 87 -10.09 -32.63 9.52
CA LEU A 87 -9.12 -33.72 9.64
C LEU A 87 -8.91 -34.44 8.30
N THR A 88 -7.66 -34.84 8.04
CA THR A 88 -7.28 -35.73 6.95
C THR A 88 -7.75 -37.17 7.24
N ASP A 89 -7.96 -37.97 6.18
CA ASP A 89 -8.26 -39.40 6.30
C ASP A 89 -7.20 -40.17 7.12
N ARG A 90 -5.93 -39.74 7.03
CA ARG A 90 -4.82 -40.28 7.82
C ARG A 90 -5.03 -40.06 9.32
N ALA A 91 -5.40 -38.83 9.70
CA ALA A 91 -5.64 -38.47 11.09
C ALA A 91 -6.91 -39.12 11.65
N LEU A 92 -7.95 -39.23 10.83
CA LEU A 92 -9.16 -40.00 11.16
C LEU A 92 -8.83 -41.48 11.45
N ALA A 93 -8.01 -42.12 10.61
CA ALA A 93 -7.56 -43.49 10.83
C ALA A 93 -6.69 -43.61 12.10
N ALA A 94 -5.82 -42.65 12.37
CA ALA A 94 -5.02 -42.61 13.61
C ALA A 94 -5.92 -42.48 14.86
N LEU A 95 -6.92 -41.61 14.80
CA LEU A 95 -7.91 -41.41 15.87
C LEU A 95 -8.71 -42.69 16.17
N GLN A 96 -9.14 -43.43 15.14
CA GLN A 96 -9.79 -44.73 15.33
C GLN A 96 -8.82 -45.76 15.92
N ASN A 97 -7.57 -45.83 15.46
CA ASN A 97 -6.58 -46.78 15.98
C ASN A 97 -6.22 -46.56 17.46
N ALA A 98 -6.23 -45.31 17.94
CA ALA A 98 -5.99 -44.98 19.34
C ALA A 98 -7.19 -45.22 20.26
N ASN A 99 -8.39 -45.42 19.69
CA ASN A 99 -9.63 -45.66 20.42
C ASN A 99 -10.20 -47.07 20.15
N PRO A 100 -9.40 -48.15 20.31
CA PRO A 100 -9.77 -49.50 19.84
C PRO A 100 -10.94 -50.15 20.58
N ASN A 101 -11.34 -49.61 21.74
CA ASN A 101 -12.55 -50.05 22.46
C ASN A 101 -13.84 -49.58 21.77
N TYR A 102 -13.73 -48.68 20.78
CA TYR A 102 -14.84 -48.07 20.06
C TYR A 102 -14.70 -48.28 18.55
N SER A 103 -15.82 -48.26 17.84
CA SER A 103 -15.87 -48.29 16.37
C SER A 103 -16.73 -47.15 15.86
N PHE A 104 -16.17 -46.32 14.98
CA PHE A 104 -16.85 -45.20 14.32
C PHE A 104 -16.35 -45.06 12.88
N SER A 105 -17.25 -44.75 11.95
CA SER A 105 -16.94 -44.64 10.51
C SER A 105 -16.78 -43.19 10.02
N GLU A 106 -17.26 -42.22 10.79
CA GLU A 106 -17.31 -40.81 10.42
C GLU A 106 -16.92 -39.95 11.61
N VAL A 107 -16.17 -38.87 11.35
CA VAL A 107 -15.90 -37.81 12.31
C VAL A 107 -16.36 -36.49 11.69
N ASN A 108 -17.24 -35.81 12.40
CA ASN A 108 -17.84 -34.56 12.00
C ASN A 108 -17.12 -33.37 12.65
N GLY A 109 -17.48 -32.16 12.22
CA GLY A 109 -16.95 -30.92 12.76
C GLY A 109 -15.76 -30.38 11.96
N THR A 110 -15.60 -29.06 12.04
CA THR A 110 -14.61 -28.29 11.28
C THR A 110 -14.17 -27.11 12.14
N ILE A 111 -12.89 -26.75 12.10
CA ILE A 111 -12.40 -25.52 12.76
C ILE A 111 -12.58 -24.37 11.76
N LYS A 112 -13.41 -23.39 12.08
CA LYS A 112 -13.57 -22.22 11.21
C LYS A 112 -12.43 -21.25 11.41
N TYR A 113 -11.93 -20.68 10.31
CA TYR A 113 -10.82 -19.74 10.32
C TYR A 113 -11.12 -18.52 9.45
N MET A 114 -10.87 -17.32 9.97
CA MET A 114 -11.06 -16.07 9.22
C MET A 114 -9.77 -15.25 9.14
N ILE A 115 -9.33 -14.96 7.91
CA ILE A 115 -8.24 -14.00 7.67
C ILE A 115 -8.89 -12.66 7.34
N ASN A 116 -8.83 -11.73 8.29
CA ASN A 116 -9.41 -10.39 8.17
C ASN A 116 -8.53 -9.47 7.31
N PRO A 117 -9.12 -8.55 6.52
CA PRO A 117 -8.36 -7.54 5.79
C PRO A 117 -7.51 -6.67 6.71
N LYS A 118 -6.26 -6.41 6.32
CA LYS A 118 -5.43 -5.43 7.00
C LYS A 118 -5.83 -4.02 6.57
N VAL A 119 -6.04 -3.12 7.53
CA VAL A 119 -6.32 -1.71 7.22
C VAL A 119 -5.08 -1.09 6.57
N ALA A 120 -5.26 -0.54 5.37
CA ALA A 120 -4.27 0.24 4.65
C ALA A 120 -4.67 1.73 4.62
N THR A 121 -3.67 2.60 4.74
CA THR A 121 -3.78 4.02 4.43
C THR A 121 -2.67 4.36 3.46
N ASP A 122 -3.01 4.99 2.33
CA ASP A 122 -2.04 5.35 1.31
C ASP A 122 -2.29 6.77 0.81
N LYS A 123 -1.24 7.59 0.84
CA LYS A 123 -1.32 9.01 0.47
C LYS A 123 -0.56 9.23 -0.81
N LEU A 124 -1.29 9.65 -1.84
CA LEU A 124 -0.74 10.03 -3.13
C LEU A 124 0.25 11.20 -2.95
N GLY A 125 1.54 10.90 -3.04
CA GLY A 125 2.62 11.86 -2.93
C GLY A 125 3.53 11.81 -4.15
N ASN A 126 3.46 12.85 -4.98
CA ASN A 126 4.50 13.33 -5.91
C ASN A 126 3.99 14.61 -6.59
N SER A 127 4.89 15.44 -7.14
CA SER A 127 4.52 16.64 -7.91
C SER A 127 5.26 16.68 -9.25
N GLY A 128 4.55 17.00 -10.33
CA GLY A 128 5.10 17.15 -11.66
C GLY A 128 5.25 18.62 -12.07
N THR A 129 6.16 18.90 -13.01
CA THR A 129 6.23 20.21 -13.68
C THR A 129 6.42 20.00 -15.17
N LYS A 130 5.87 20.91 -15.97
CA LYS A 130 6.03 20.93 -17.43
C LYS A 130 6.22 22.37 -17.89
N THR A 131 7.12 22.57 -18.84
CA THR A 131 7.33 23.86 -19.48
C THR A 131 6.17 24.18 -20.42
N TYR A 132 5.62 25.38 -20.31
CA TYR A 132 4.57 25.87 -21.19
C TYR A 132 5.02 25.85 -22.65
N ASN A 133 4.23 25.19 -23.49
CA ASN A 133 4.46 25.04 -24.93
C ASN A 133 3.20 25.36 -25.76
N GLY A 134 2.19 26.00 -25.15
CA GLY A 134 0.92 26.34 -25.80
C GLY A 134 0.01 25.14 -26.13
N GLN A 135 0.36 23.92 -25.71
CA GLN A 135 -0.47 22.72 -25.91
C GLN A 135 -1.12 22.28 -24.59
N GLY A 136 -2.28 21.62 -24.69
CA GLY A 136 -2.92 20.99 -23.54
C GLY A 136 -2.00 19.96 -22.89
N THR A 137 -2.04 19.87 -21.56
CA THR A 137 -1.19 18.96 -20.79
C THR A 137 -1.97 17.74 -20.33
N SER A 138 -1.57 16.57 -20.82
CA SER A 138 -2.12 15.30 -20.36
C SER A 138 -1.60 14.94 -18.97
N VAL A 139 -2.28 14.04 -18.27
CA VAL A 139 -1.81 13.54 -16.97
C VAL A 139 -0.51 12.72 -17.13
N SER A 140 -0.38 11.99 -18.23
CA SER A 140 0.85 11.25 -18.57
C SER A 140 2.04 12.15 -18.90
N ASP A 141 1.84 13.44 -19.23
CA ASP A 141 2.94 14.38 -19.49
C ASP A 141 3.70 14.77 -18.21
N ILE A 142 3.08 14.57 -17.04
CA ILE A 142 3.60 15.03 -15.74
C ILE A 142 3.74 13.91 -14.70
N ILE A 143 3.04 12.78 -14.86
CA ILE A 143 3.20 11.59 -14.01
C ILE A 143 4.27 10.67 -14.61
N ASN A 144 5.49 10.80 -14.11
CA ASN A 144 6.49 9.74 -14.19
C ASN A 144 6.20 8.70 -13.09
N SER A 145 5.29 7.77 -13.40
CA SER A 145 4.83 6.64 -12.55
C SER A 145 4.57 6.99 -11.07
N VAL A 146 3.30 7.22 -10.70
CA VAL A 146 2.91 7.19 -9.28
C VAL A 146 3.23 5.80 -8.72
N THR A 147 4.09 5.76 -7.71
CA THR A 147 4.55 4.53 -7.05
C THR A 147 3.51 4.04 -6.06
N TRP A 148 2.54 3.29 -6.55
CA TRP A 148 1.78 2.33 -5.74
C TRP A 148 2.62 1.08 -5.46
N ASN A 149 2.23 0.29 -4.46
CA ASN A 149 2.72 -1.09 -4.32
C ASN A 149 1.51 -2.04 -4.30
N PRO A 150 1.33 -2.94 -5.29
CA PRO A 150 2.15 -3.08 -6.51
C PRO A 150 2.03 -1.88 -7.46
N GLY A 151 3.13 -1.55 -8.14
CA GLY A 151 3.22 -0.39 -9.05
C GLY A 151 2.47 -0.59 -10.37
N GLY A 152 2.21 0.51 -11.08
CA GLY A 152 1.59 0.50 -12.41
C GLY A 152 0.07 0.26 -12.43
N LEU A 153 -0.58 0.22 -11.27
CA LEU A 153 -2.00 -0.11 -11.13
C LEU A 153 -2.97 0.97 -11.60
N VAL A 154 -2.54 2.24 -11.61
CA VAL A 154 -3.32 3.39 -12.10
C VAL A 154 -2.54 4.13 -13.19
N THR A 155 -3.30 4.68 -14.14
CA THR A 155 -2.80 5.37 -15.34
C THR A 155 -3.20 6.85 -15.31
N GLY A 156 -2.71 7.64 -16.27
CA GLY A 156 -3.15 9.05 -16.39
C GLY A 156 -4.66 9.20 -16.52
N ASP A 157 -5.31 8.24 -17.18
CA ASP A 157 -6.77 8.19 -17.37
C ASP A 157 -7.55 7.86 -16.10
N ASP A 158 -6.88 7.50 -15.00
CA ASP A 158 -7.52 7.29 -13.69
C ASP A 158 -7.61 8.58 -12.85
N TYR A 159 -7.07 9.69 -13.34
CA TYR A 159 -7.11 11.00 -12.69
C TYR A 159 -8.06 11.99 -13.38
N GLU A 160 -8.40 13.05 -12.66
CA GLU A 160 -9.06 14.25 -13.15
C GLU A 160 -8.25 15.50 -12.77
N TRP A 161 -8.22 16.47 -13.69
CA TRP A 161 -7.60 17.78 -13.46
C TRP A 161 -8.52 18.68 -12.65
N MET A 162 -7.92 19.41 -11.70
CA MET A 162 -8.62 20.27 -10.75
C MET A 162 -7.93 21.64 -10.67
N THR A 163 -8.71 22.70 -10.48
CA THR A 163 -8.22 24.02 -10.06
C THR A 163 -8.56 24.28 -8.59
N LYS A 164 -7.70 25.01 -7.87
CA LYS A 164 -7.99 25.49 -6.51
C LYS A 164 -8.68 26.84 -6.56
N ASN A 165 -9.82 26.93 -5.88
CA ASN A 165 -10.62 28.15 -5.75
C ASN A 165 -10.06 29.05 -4.63
N THR A 166 -10.48 30.32 -4.63
CA THR A 166 -10.03 31.33 -3.65
C THR A 166 -10.43 30.99 -2.21
N ASP A 167 -11.52 30.24 -2.02
CA ASP A 167 -11.98 29.72 -0.73
C ASP A 167 -11.21 28.48 -0.25
N GLY A 168 -10.25 27.99 -1.04
CA GLY A 168 -9.45 26.81 -0.76
C GLY A 168 -10.06 25.49 -1.24
N THR A 169 -11.28 25.49 -1.78
CA THR A 169 -11.92 24.30 -2.38
C THR A 169 -11.32 23.95 -3.75
N TYR A 170 -11.71 22.80 -4.31
CA TYR A 170 -11.25 22.34 -5.62
C TYR A 170 -12.43 22.15 -6.59
N SER A 171 -12.26 22.54 -7.85
CA SER A 171 -13.23 22.33 -8.92
C SER A 171 -12.62 21.52 -10.07
N VAL A 172 -13.39 20.57 -10.61
CA VAL A 172 -12.99 19.73 -11.75
C VAL A 172 -12.88 20.59 -13.01
N MET A 173 -11.82 20.42 -13.78
CA MET A 173 -11.61 21.11 -15.05
C MET A 173 -12.35 20.43 -16.20
N THR A 174 -12.93 21.24 -17.08
CA THR A 174 -13.42 20.80 -18.39
C THR A 174 -12.31 20.94 -19.44
N GLY A 175 -11.58 19.85 -19.70
CA GLY A 175 -10.47 19.81 -20.66
C GLY A 175 -9.09 19.88 -20.01
N LEU A 176 -8.05 19.99 -20.84
CA LEU A 176 -6.65 19.92 -20.39
C LEU A 176 -6.11 21.30 -19.98
N PRO A 177 -5.30 21.41 -18.91
CA PRO A 177 -4.59 22.63 -18.57
C PRO A 177 -3.57 22.97 -19.66
N THR A 178 -3.72 24.19 -20.21
CA THR A 178 -2.83 24.73 -21.25
C THR A 178 -2.01 25.90 -20.72
N ASN A 179 -2.61 26.79 -19.92
CA ASN A 179 -1.98 28.03 -19.47
C ASN A 179 -0.98 27.83 -18.32
N ILE A 180 -0.14 28.82 -18.06
CA ILE A 180 0.78 28.84 -16.91
C ILE A 180 -0.04 28.95 -15.61
N GLY A 181 0.22 28.08 -14.63
CA GLY A 181 -0.51 28.09 -13.36
C GLY A 181 -0.28 26.83 -12.50
N PRO A 182 -0.77 26.84 -11.25
CA PRO A 182 -0.90 25.65 -10.41
C PRO A 182 -2.16 24.87 -10.78
N TYR A 183 -2.00 23.58 -11.02
CA TYR A 183 -3.08 22.64 -11.32
C TYR A 183 -2.94 21.41 -10.44
N TYR A 184 -4.06 20.81 -10.07
CA TYR A 184 -4.11 19.73 -9.10
C TYR A 184 -4.68 18.48 -9.77
N LEU A 185 -4.29 17.31 -9.29
CA LEU A 185 -4.86 16.04 -9.74
C LEU A 185 -5.54 15.34 -8.58
N LYS A 186 -6.74 14.82 -8.86
CA LYS A 186 -7.51 13.94 -7.98
C LYS A 186 -7.68 12.58 -8.66
N LEU A 187 -7.60 11.50 -7.90
CA LEU A 187 -7.89 10.16 -8.41
C LEU A 187 -9.42 9.98 -8.52
N LYS A 188 -9.89 9.45 -9.64
CA LYS A 188 -11.31 9.15 -9.89
C LYS A 188 -11.72 7.85 -9.21
N ASP A 189 -13.02 7.67 -9.01
CA ASP A 189 -13.60 6.47 -8.38
C ASP A 189 -13.24 5.18 -9.14
N SER A 190 -13.00 5.26 -10.45
CA SER A 190 -12.47 4.15 -11.27
C SER A 190 -11.06 3.74 -10.84
N GLY A 191 -10.18 4.69 -10.57
CA GLY A 191 -8.83 4.46 -10.06
C GLY A 191 -8.84 3.91 -8.63
N ILE A 192 -9.70 4.46 -7.77
CA ILE A 192 -9.91 3.94 -6.40
C ILE A 192 -10.40 2.48 -6.45
N THR A 193 -11.32 2.16 -7.37
CA THR A 193 -11.84 0.80 -7.57
C THR A 193 -10.74 -0.15 -8.07
N LYS A 194 -9.89 0.27 -9.01
CA LYS A 194 -8.72 -0.52 -9.44
C LYS A 194 -7.78 -0.83 -8.27
N ILE A 195 -7.50 0.15 -7.41
CA ILE A 195 -6.65 -0.03 -6.22
C ILE A 195 -7.27 -1.05 -5.27
N LYS A 196 -8.55 -0.90 -4.91
CA LYS A 196 -9.25 -1.84 -4.02
C LYS A 196 -9.27 -3.27 -4.61
N ASN A 197 -9.54 -3.42 -5.90
CA ASN A 197 -9.66 -4.72 -6.56
C ASN A 197 -8.33 -5.49 -6.69
N ALA A 198 -7.19 -4.81 -6.80
CA ALA A 198 -5.89 -5.49 -6.80
C ALA A 198 -5.35 -5.79 -5.39
N ASN A 199 -5.95 -5.19 -4.36
CA ASN A 199 -5.52 -5.27 -2.97
C ASN A 199 -6.62 -5.86 -2.08
N THR A 200 -7.26 -6.96 -2.52
CA THR A 200 -8.36 -7.64 -1.80
C THR A 200 -8.01 -8.07 -0.38
N ASN A 201 -6.72 -8.24 -0.08
CA ASN A 201 -6.22 -8.55 1.26
C ASN A 201 -6.20 -7.35 2.23
N TYR A 202 -6.55 -6.16 1.74
CA TYR A 202 -6.53 -4.91 2.48
C TYR A 202 -7.90 -4.23 2.48
N SER A 203 -8.22 -3.56 3.60
CA SER A 203 -9.35 -2.65 3.70
C SER A 203 -8.86 -1.21 3.68
N PHE A 204 -9.54 -0.36 2.90
CA PHE A 204 -9.23 1.07 2.80
C PHE A 204 -10.41 1.85 3.37
N ALA A 205 -10.16 2.65 4.41
CA ALA A 205 -11.19 3.54 4.96
C ALA A 205 -11.57 4.66 3.95
N ASP A 206 -12.67 5.34 4.19
CA ASP A 206 -13.08 6.47 3.34
C ASP A 206 -12.04 7.60 3.41
N GLY A 207 -11.65 8.12 2.24
CA GLY A 207 -10.54 9.07 2.11
C GLY A 207 -9.14 8.49 2.36
N ALA A 208 -9.00 7.20 2.70
CA ALA A 208 -7.69 6.56 2.93
C ALA A 208 -6.86 6.37 1.65
N ILE A 209 -7.48 6.53 0.48
CA ILE A 209 -6.82 6.77 -0.81
C ILE A 209 -7.11 8.24 -1.16
N SER A 210 -6.14 9.11 -0.89
CA SER A 210 -6.24 10.54 -1.20
C SER A 210 -4.87 11.17 -1.40
N GLY A 211 -4.83 12.30 -2.09
CA GLY A 211 -3.68 13.19 -2.10
C GLY A 211 -3.77 14.24 -3.21
N GLU A 212 -3.01 15.31 -3.02
CA GLU A 212 -3.03 16.49 -3.86
C GLU A 212 -1.67 16.63 -4.55
N MET A 213 -1.62 16.35 -5.86
CA MET A 213 -0.42 16.61 -6.64
C MET A 213 -0.46 18.05 -7.14
N ASN A 214 0.32 18.95 -6.53
CA ASN A 214 0.47 20.33 -6.99
C ASN A 214 1.41 20.36 -8.19
N ASN A 215 0.84 20.50 -9.39
CA ASN A 215 1.57 20.53 -10.64
C ASN A 215 1.65 21.95 -11.15
N LYS A 216 2.86 22.41 -11.47
CA LYS A 216 3.07 23.77 -11.97
C LYS A 216 3.45 23.75 -13.45
N LEU A 217 2.61 24.38 -14.27
CA LEU A 217 3.00 24.76 -15.63
C LEU A 217 3.85 26.03 -15.54
N ASN A 218 5.12 25.92 -15.92
CA ASN A 218 6.09 27.03 -15.82
C ASN A 218 6.20 27.78 -17.14
N ALA A 219 6.41 29.10 -17.07
CA ALA A 219 6.73 29.88 -18.26
C ALA A 219 8.04 29.37 -18.88
N GLY A 220 7.99 28.96 -20.16
CA GLY A 220 9.21 28.87 -20.96
C GLY A 220 9.74 30.28 -21.17
N LEU A 221 11.03 30.51 -20.91
CA LEU A 221 11.71 31.71 -21.39
C LEU A 221 11.71 31.65 -22.92
N HIS A 222 10.77 32.35 -23.55
CA HIS A 222 10.85 32.62 -24.98
C HIS A 222 12.17 33.35 -25.24
N GLY A 223 13.04 32.74 -26.05
CA GLY A 223 14.18 33.45 -26.60
C GLY A 223 13.68 34.71 -27.30
N GLN A 224 14.35 35.84 -27.02
CA GLN A 224 14.11 37.11 -27.71
C GLN A 224 14.25 36.90 -29.22
N ASN A 225 13.11 36.75 -29.94
CA ASN A 225 12.88 37.04 -31.36
C ASN A 225 11.55 36.44 -31.83
N SER A 226 10.50 37.26 -31.90
CA SER A 226 9.41 37.10 -32.87
C SER A 226 8.88 38.49 -33.27
N PRO A 227 8.41 38.68 -34.52
CA PRO A 227 8.20 40.02 -35.05
C PRO A 227 6.99 40.72 -34.44
N ILE A 228 7.10 42.02 -34.26
CA ILE A 228 6.01 42.89 -33.83
C ILE A 228 5.02 43.02 -35.01
N GLY A 229 3.79 42.55 -34.85
CA GLY A 229 2.74 42.74 -35.85
C GLY A 229 2.22 44.18 -35.82
N GLU A 230 2.19 44.84 -36.98
CA GLU A 230 1.65 46.20 -37.12
C GLU A 230 0.14 46.25 -36.78
N SER A 231 -0.23 47.16 -35.88
CA SER A 231 -1.60 47.66 -35.78
C SER A 231 -1.76 48.87 -36.69
N GLY A 232 -2.73 48.83 -37.61
CA GLY A 232 -3.01 49.91 -38.56
C GLY A 232 -3.41 51.25 -37.93
N PRO A 233 -3.45 52.33 -38.73
CA PRO A 233 -3.53 53.70 -38.23
C PRO A 233 -4.87 54.04 -37.59
N ILE A 234 -4.83 54.53 -36.35
CA ILE A 234 -5.95 55.21 -35.70
C ILE A 234 -5.96 56.69 -36.13
N SER A 235 -7.11 57.18 -36.59
CA SER A 235 -7.31 58.58 -36.96
C SER A 235 -7.83 59.37 -35.73
N PRO A 236 -7.32 60.57 -35.42
CA PRO A 236 -7.71 61.29 -34.23
C PRO A 236 -8.98 62.13 -34.43
N THR A 237 -9.88 62.09 -33.46
CA THR A 237 -10.89 63.14 -33.26
C THR A 237 -10.64 63.77 -31.90
N SER A 238 -10.25 65.04 -31.91
CA SER A 238 -10.03 65.86 -30.73
C SER A 238 -11.33 66.10 -29.96
N ASP A 239 -11.23 66.19 -28.64
CA ASP A 239 -11.61 67.44 -27.98
C ASP A 239 -10.76 67.62 -26.71
N GLU A 240 -10.22 68.83 -26.56
CA GLU A 240 -9.16 69.16 -25.62
C GLU A 240 -9.71 70.19 -24.60
N GLN A 241 -9.55 69.94 -23.30
CA GLN A 241 -9.55 71.02 -22.31
C GLN A 241 -8.33 70.93 -21.41
N VAL A 242 -7.35 71.77 -21.74
CA VAL A 242 -6.18 72.07 -20.91
C VAL A 242 -6.55 73.15 -19.89
N ILE A 243 -6.16 72.95 -18.62
CA ILE A 243 -5.86 74.07 -17.72
C ILE A 243 -4.45 73.84 -17.15
N GLY A 244 -3.64 74.89 -17.19
CA GLY A 244 -2.17 74.83 -17.13
C GLY A 244 -1.51 74.64 -15.75
N PRO A 245 -0.17 74.79 -15.70
CA PRO A 245 0.67 74.07 -14.74
C PRO A 245 1.08 74.88 -13.51
N LYS A 246 1.71 74.21 -12.53
CA LYS A 246 2.62 74.88 -11.59
C LYS A 246 3.92 74.10 -11.40
N SER A 247 5.02 74.75 -11.77
CA SER A 247 6.38 74.21 -11.80
C SER A 247 7.02 74.14 -10.42
N ALA A 248 7.91 73.16 -10.23
CA ALA A 248 9.12 73.33 -9.44
C ALA A 248 10.25 72.53 -10.11
N ILE A 249 11.33 73.23 -10.51
CA ILE A 249 12.52 72.67 -11.16
C ILE A 249 13.69 72.77 -10.16
N PHE A 250 14.80 72.08 -10.47
CA PHE A 250 16.20 72.41 -10.13
C PHE A 250 16.83 71.55 -9.00
N ASN A 251 18.07 71.02 -9.11
CA ASN A 251 18.81 70.42 -10.24
C ASN A 251 20.14 69.80 -9.73
N HIS A 252 20.74 68.92 -10.53
CA HIS A 252 22.19 68.63 -10.69
C HIS A 252 23.10 68.42 -9.45
N THR A 253 23.62 67.20 -9.22
CA THR A 253 24.83 66.58 -9.86
C THR A 253 26.16 66.99 -9.22
N THR A 254 26.93 66.00 -8.74
CA THR A 254 28.40 65.96 -8.95
C THR A 254 28.86 64.52 -9.18
N ASN A 255 29.97 64.39 -9.92
CA ASN A 255 30.62 63.16 -10.34
C ASN A 255 32.01 63.09 -9.67
N GLY A 256 32.53 61.91 -9.34
CA GLY A 256 33.82 61.77 -8.66
C GLY A 256 34.45 60.40 -8.86
N LYS A 257 35.59 60.34 -9.55
CA LYS A 257 36.44 59.16 -9.75
C LYS A 257 37.79 59.36 -9.01
N ASN A 258 38.54 58.26 -8.88
CA ASN A 258 39.93 58.11 -8.38
C ASN A 258 40.07 57.84 -6.87
N GLU A 259 41.01 57.00 -6.38
CA GLU A 259 41.73 55.84 -6.97
C GLU A 259 42.45 55.05 -5.84
N ASN A 260 42.80 53.78 -6.08
CA ASN A 260 43.90 53.00 -5.49
C ASN A 260 44.15 52.93 -3.94
N ALA A 261 44.09 51.71 -3.35
CA ALA A 261 45.24 51.07 -2.65
C ALA A 261 45.00 49.64 -2.09
N LYS A 262 45.94 48.72 -2.41
CA LYS A 262 46.48 47.56 -1.64
C LYS A 262 45.57 46.49 -0.97
N LYS A 263 45.56 45.28 -1.59
CA LYS A 263 46.14 43.98 -1.14
C LYS A 263 46.05 43.47 0.33
N ASN A 264 45.91 42.13 0.42
CA ASN A 264 46.20 41.19 1.53
C ASN A 264 45.25 41.23 2.76
N GLU A 265 44.97 40.15 3.51
CA GLU A 265 45.01 38.66 3.31
C GLU A 265 44.21 38.03 4.49
N LEU A 266 43.89 36.72 4.46
CA LEU A 266 43.23 36.06 5.60
C LEU A 266 44.17 35.91 6.82
N PRO A 267 43.66 36.02 8.06
CA PRO A 267 44.35 35.50 9.23
C PRO A 267 44.05 34.00 9.45
N GLN A 268 45.11 33.20 9.59
CA GLN A 268 45.09 31.81 10.06
C GLN A 268 46.26 31.63 11.06
N THR A 269 45.96 31.21 12.29
CA THR A 269 46.95 30.66 13.24
C THR A 269 46.27 29.68 14.20
N GLY A 270 46.73 28.42 14.24
CA GLY A 270 46.41 27.45 15.31
C GLY A 270 47.06 27.85 16.65
N SER A 271 46.87 27.14 17.78
CA SER A 271 47.06 25.69 18.01
C SER A 271 46.66 25.35 19.47
N ALA A 272 46.58 24.10 19.97
CA ALA A 272 46.24 22.76 19.46
C ALA A 272 46.26 21.77 20.67
N HIS A 273 45.57 20.62 20.63
CA HIS A 273 45.91 19.46 21.49
C HIS A 273 45.46 18.11 20.90
N GLU A 274 45.97 17.03 21.50
CA GLU A 274 46.16 15.68 20.96
C GLU A 274 44.96 14.71 21.09
N GLY A 275 45.05 13.54 20.44
CA GLY A 275 44.10 12.41 20.54
C GLY A 275 44.29 11.53 21.80
N PRO A 276 43.79 10.26 21.85
CA PRO A 276 44.03 9.25 20.79
C PRO A 276 42.91 8.21 20.47
N LEU A 277 43.02 7.64 19.25
CA LEU A 277 42.88 6.23 18.81
C LEU A 277 41.86 5.22 19.41
N ALA A 278 40.99 4.68 18.52
CA ALA A 278 40.72 3.25 18.21
C ALA A 278 39.62 3.19 17.11
N TRP A 279 39.70 2.56 15.92
CA TRP A 279 40.16 1.22 15.45
C TRP A 279 39.27 0.11 16.03
N LEU A 280 38.53 -0.73 15.30
CA LEU A 280 38.66 -1.42 13.98
C LEU A 280 37.27 -1.52 13.27
N GLY A 281 37.07 -1.97 12.02
CA GLY A 281 37.97 -2.40 10.94
C GLY A 281 37.37 -3.52 10.05
N SER A 282 37.34 -3.31 8.72
CA SER A 282 37.32 -4.33 7.64
C SER A 282 36.08 -5.25 7.44
N LEU A 283 35.91 -6.05 6.36
CA LEU A 283 36.19 -6.00 4.89
C LEU A 283 35.78 -7.39 4.30
N PHE A 284 35.70 -7.52 2.96
CA PHE A 284 35.44 -8.72 2.11
C PHE A 284 33.95 -9.07 1.92
N ALA A 285 33.38 -9.22 0.72
CA ALA A 285 33.80 -9.61 -0.65
C ALA A 285 33.77 -11.12 -0.96
N GLY A 286 33.14 -11.48 -2.08
CA GLY A 286 32.85 -12.85 -2.53
C GLY A 286 31.60 -12.85 -3.42
N MET A 287 31.64 -12.51 -4.72
CA MET A 287 32.30 -13.16 -5.87
C MET A 287 31.34 -14.12 -6.61
N SER A 288 31.46 -14.18 -7.94
CA SER A 288 30.50 -14.78 -8.87
C SER A 288 31.03 -16.08 -9.51
N LEU A 289 30.19 -16.69 -10.37
CA LEU A 289 30.42 -17.78 -11.34
C LEU A 289 30.18 -19.26 -10.96
N PHE A 290 29.80 -19.99 -12.02
CA PHE A 290 29.42 -21.40 -12.15
C PHE A 290 28.07 -21.82 -11.54
N GLY A 291 27.28 -22.67 -12.20
CA GLY A 291 27.47 -23.28 -13.54
C GLY A 291 26.33 -24.22 -13.87
#